data_AF-A0A4Q1BVG0-F1
#
_entry.id   AF-A0A4Q1BVG0-F1
#
_cell.length_a   1.000
_cell.length_b   1.000
_cell.length_c   1.000
_cell.angle_alpha   90.00
_cell.angle_beta   90.00
_cell.angle_gamma   90.00
#
_symmetry.space_group_name_H-M   'P 1'
#
loop_
_entity.id
_entity.type
_entity.pdbx_description
1 polymer ?
#
loop_
_entity_poly.entity_id
_entity_poly.type
_entity_poly.pdbx_seq_one_letter_code
_entity_poly.pdbx_strand_id
1 'polypeptide(L)'
;MPHKITSPIDIKQINKISMVAPIDSPTAPPAVAIGAGGKTLPAPYKSTGNEALDTLAFLHLLEQLKVQKRSGWIREGVREPESISDHMCRMALMAMVLPNNPDRPLDIPKCVMMALVHDLAEAHVGDITPVEGVSPEDKHRLEEQAMETFLNEMLGGSGNMDARERFKSLFEEYEARQTPESKLVKDLDRLELALQAVEYERTQDIRTLHPFFTGSIPNLEHPVVRQWAMVLMEERRQLWASRGRGEEEQAGLNGCGGIGFNS
;
A
#
# COMPACT_ATOMS: atom_id res chain seq x y z
N MET A 1 -20.61 -32.29 19.79
CA MET A 1 -19.82 -32.34 21.03
C MET A 1 -19.34 -30.93 21.35
N PRO A 2 -19.47 -30.42 22.58
CA PRO A 2 -19.04 -29.06 22.88
C PRO A 2 -17.51 -29.00 22.96
N HIS A 3 -16.89 -28.11 22.17
CA HIS A 3 -15.48 -27.80 22.29
C HIS A 3 -15.22 -27.16 23.65
N LYS A 4 -14.44 -27.84 24.50
CA LYS A 4 -13.94 -27.27 25.75
C LYS A 4 -12.99 -26.13 25.43
N ILE A 5 -13.33 -24.93 25.90
CA ILE A 5 -12.44 -23.77 25.92
C ILE A 5 -11.23 -24.14 26.79
N THR A 6 -10.08 -24.31 26.16
CA THR A 6 -8.80 -24.61 26.80
C THR A 6 -8.24 -23.35 27.43
N SER A 7 -8.15 -23.34 28.78
CA SER A 7 -7.42 -22.40 29.64
C SER A 7 -7.72 -20.89 29.48
N PRO A 8 -7.80 -20.10 30.57
CA PRO A 8 -8.03 -18.67 30.45
C PRO A 8 -6.87 -18.00 29.71
N ILE A 9 -7.18 -17.30 28.61
CA ILE A 9 -6.25 -16.48 27.84
C ILE A 9 -5.73 -15.36 28.76
N ASP A 10 -4.42 -15.30 28.99
CA ASP A 10 -3.81 -14.26 29.82
C ASP A 10 -3.77 -12.93 29.04
N ILE A 11 -4.73 -12.05 29.33
CA ILE A 11 -4.87 -10.72 28.72
C ILE A 11 -3.60 -9.86 28.89
N LYS A 12 -2.75 -10.15 29.90
CA LYS A 12 -1.48 -9.42 30.11
C LYS A 12 -0.41 -9.77 29.06
N GLN A 13 -0.49 -10.93 28.40
CA GLN A 13 0.39 -11.24 27.26
C GLN A 13 -0.01 -10.42 26.02
N ILE A 14 -1.31 -10.26 25.76
CA ILE A 14 -1.84 -9.49 24.63
C ILE A 14 -1.36 -8.03 24.72
N ASN A 15 -1.43 -7.42 25.91
CA ASN A 15 -0.97 -6.05 26.12
C ASN A 15 0.56 -5.88 26.12
N LYS A 16 1.34 -6.95 26.26
CA LYS A 16 2.81 -6.93 26.14
C LYS A 16 3.31 -7.04 24.70
N ILE A 17 2.48 -7.52 23.77
CA ILE A 17 2.80 -7.50 22.33
C ILE A 17 2.94 -6.05 21.82
N SER A 18 2.47 -5.06 22.60
CA SER A 18 2.65 -3.63 22.33
C SER A 18 3.95 -3.01 22.89
N MET A 19 4.80 -3.73 23.64
CA MET A 19 6.10 -3.20 24.08
C MET A 19 7.22 -4.24 24.17
N VAL A 20 8.28 -3.96 23.41
CA VAL A 20 9.56 -4.69 23.29
C VAL A 20 10.20 -4.95 24.66
N ALA A 21 10.62 -6.19 24.92
CA ALA A 21 11.50 -6.52 26.04
C ALA A 21 12.98 -6.48 25.59
N PRO A 22 13.92 -5.96 26.41
CA PRO A 22 15.33 -5.92 26.04
C PRO A 22 15.99 -7.28 26.31
N ILE A 23 16.83 -7.75 25.37
CA ILE A 23 17.67 -8.94 25.54
C ILE A 23 19.13 -8.51 25.54
N ASP A 24 19.80 -8.67 26.69
CA ASP A 24 21.25 -8.58 26.83
C ASP A 24 21.91 -9.88 26.36
N SER A 25 22.70 -9.84 25.28
CA SER A 25 23.93 -10.65 25.13
C SER A 25 24.82 -10.08 24.01
N PRO A 26 26.17 -10.18 24.12
CA PRO A 26 27.09 -9.49 23.23
C PRO A 26 27.45 -10.37 22.03
N THR A 27 26.62 -10.34 21.00
CA THR A 27 27.03 -10.69 19.63
C THR A 27 26.96 -9.43 18.77
N ALA A 28 27.86 -9.30 17.80
CA ALA A 28 27.90 -8.17 16.89
C ALA A 28 26.47 -7.78 16.43
N PRO A 29 26.10 -6.48 16.47
CA PRO A 29 24.73 -6.08 16.22
C PRO A 29 24.32 -6.59 14.83
N PRO A 30 23.17 -7.28 14.70
CA PRO A 30 22.66 -7.62 13.37
C PRO A 30 22.53 -6.32 12.58
N ALA A 31 22.81 -6.38 11.27
CA ALA A 31 22.60 -5.24 10.38
C ALA A 31 21.18 -4.71 10.60
N VAL A 32 21.07 -3.49 11.12
CA VAL A 32 19.79 -2.90 11.50
C VAL A 32 18.99 -2.69 10.22
N ALA A 33 17.88 -3.40 10.07
CA ALA A 33 16.99 -3.18 8.94
C ALA A 33 16.33 -1.80 9.08
N ILE A 34 16.39 -1.01 8.02
CA ILE A 34 15.90 0.37 7.98
C ILE A 34 14.67 0.39 7.07
N GLY A 35 13.54 0.83 7.62
CA GLY A 35 12.27 1.03 6.91
C GLY A 35 12.04 2.47 6.49
N ALA A 36 10.77 2.81 6.27
CA ALA A 36 10.36 4.14 5.85
C ALA A 36 10.90 5.24 6.79
N GLY A 37 11.36 6.34 6.21
CA GLY A 37 11.91 7.50 6.91
C GLY A 37 13.27 7.26 7.57
N GLY A 38 14.01 6.22 7.20
CA GLY A 38 15.28 5.88 7.82
C GLY A 38 15.13 5.27 9.23
N LYS A 39 13.92 4.81 9.58
CA LYS A 39 13.62 4.27 10.91
C LYS A 39 14.07 2.83 11.04
N THR A 40 14.64 2.48 12.19
CA THR A 40 14.92 1.08 12.53
C THR A 40 13.63 0.28 12.58
N LEU A 41 13.58 -0.82 11.83
CA LEU A 41 12.47 -1.76 11.91
C LEU A 41 12.49 -2.50 13.25
N PRO A 42 11.32 -2.74 13.86
CA PRO A 42 11.24 -3.60 15.03
C PRO A 42 11.70 -5.02 14.67
N ALA A 43 12.13 -5.78 15.68
CA ALA A 43 12.49 -7.17 15.46
C ALA A 43 11.30 -7.95 14.87
N PRO A 44 11.55 -8.90 13.94
CA PRO A 44 10.49 -9.73 13.39
C PRO A 44 9.74 -10.47 14.50
N TYR A 45 8.42 -10.58 14.36
CA TYR A 45 7.58 -11.35 15.27
C TYR A 45 7.99 -12.84 15.23
N LYS A 46 7.91 -13.51 16.38
CA LYS A 46 8.12 -14.95 16.48
C LYS A 46 6.88 -15.60 17.07
N SER A 47 6.42 -16.68 16.46
CA SER A 47 5.25 -17.42 16.91
C SER A 47 5.37 -17.81 18.39
N THR A 48 4.26 -17.69 19.10
CA THR A 48 4.13 -18.13 20.49
C THR A 48 3.81 -19.63 20.59
N GLY A 49 3.56 -20.30 19.46
CA GLY A 49 3.00 -21.65 19.38
C GLY A 49 1.51 -21.71 19.71
N ASN A 50 0.86 -20.57 19.95
CA ASN A 50 -0.58 -20.46 20.18
C ASN A 50 -1.22 -19.73 19.00
N GLU A 51 -1.88 -20.50 18.13
CA GLU A 51 -2.49 -20.00 16.89
C GLU A 51 -3.43 -18.80 17.10
N ALA A 52 -4.25 -18.81 18.16
CA ALA A 52 -5.18 -17.71 18.41
C ALA A 52 -4.46 -16.41 18.82
N LEU A 53 -3.38 -16.52 19.61
CA LEU A 53 -2.57 -15.37 20.00
C LEU A 53 -1.79 -14.82 18.81
N ASP A 54 -1.21 -15.70 17.99
CA ASP A 54 -0.44 -15.33 16.81
C ASP A 54 -1.32 -14.66 15.74
N THR A 55 -2.50 -15.21 15.46
CA THR A 55 -3.49 -14.57 14.58
C THR A 55 -3.94 -13.21 15.14
N LEU A 56 -4.18 -13.11 16.45
CA LEU A 56 -4.57 -11.84 17.05
C LEU A 56 -3.44 -10.80 16.97
N ALA A 57 -2.18 -11.21 17.09
CA ALA A 57 -1.03 -10.33 16.88
C ALA A 57 -0.98 -9.79 15.44
N PHE A 58 -1.27 -10.62 14.43
CA PHE A 58 -1.44 -10.15 13.05
C PHE A 58 -2.54 -9.09 12.93
N LEU A 59 -3.71 -9.35 13.50
CA LEU A 59 -4.83 -8.39 13.45
C LEU A 59 -4.52 -7.07 14.15
N HIS A 60 -3.77 -7.09 15.26
CA HIS A 60 -3.27 -5.88 15.91
C HIS A 60 -2.25 -5.15 15.03
N LEU A 61 -1.36 -5.88 14.35
CA LEU A 61 -0.40 -5.27 13.44
C LEU A 61 -1.08 -4.51 12.30
N LEU A 62 -2.23 -4.99 11.80
CA LEU A 62 -2.99 -4.30 10.75
C LEU A 62 -3.46 -2.89 11.13
N GLU A 63 -3.53 -2.55 12.43
CA GLU A 63 -3.77 -1.17 12.87
C GLU A 63 -2.71 -0.20 12.31
N GLN A 64 -1.48 -0.67 12.11
CA GLN A 64 -0.40 0.15 11.57
C GLN A 64 -0.76 0.77 10.20
N LEU A 65 -1.57 0.09 9.37
CA LEU A 65 -2.06 0.65 8.10
C LEU A 65 -3.02 1.83 8.29
N LYS A 66 -3.70 1.92 9.44
CA LYS A 66 -4.63 3.02 9.78
C LYS A 66 -3.90 4.24 10.30
N VAL A 67 -2.83 4.04 11.06
CA VAL A 67 -2.09 5.13 11.72
C VAL A 67 -0.95 5.66 10.88
N GLN A 68 -0.32 4.82 10.06
CA GLN A 68 0.72 5.26 9.15
C GLN A 68 0.13 6.06 8.00
N LYS A 69 0.63 7.28 7.86
CA LYS A 69 0.25 8.20 6.80
C LYS A 69 1.16 8.01 5.61
N ARG A 70 0.61 8.18 4.40
CA ARG A 70 1.39 8.04 3.17
C ARG A 70 2.51 9.07 3.10
N SER A 71 3.75 8.58 3.07
CA SER A 71 5.00 9.33 3.20
C SER A 71 5.17 10.37 2.09
N GLY A 72 4.69 10.05 0.88
CA GLY A 72 4.71 10.98 -0.25
C GLY A 72 4.00 12.30 0.06
N TRP A 73 2.81 12.24 0.64
CA TRP A 73 2.02 13.43 0.99
C TRP A 73 2.63 14.24 2.12
N ILE A 74 3.15 13.56 3.15
CA ILE A 74 3.84 14.21 4.27
C ILE A 74 5.00 15.06 3.76
N ARG A 75 5.80 14.53 2.83
CA ARG A 75 6.96 15.22 2.26
C ARG A 75 6.59 16.48 1.49
N GLU A 76 5.48 16.45 0.75
CA GLU A 76 4.99 17.63 0.04
C GLU A 76 4.23 18.63 0.93
N GLY A 77 4.17 18.38 2.24
CA GLY A 77 3.53 19.26 3.20
C GLY A 77 2.00 19.24 3.16
N VAL A 78 1.41 18.16 2.64
CA VAL A 78 -0.05 17.95 2.71
C VAL A 78 -0.47 17.89 4.18
N ARG A 79 -1.50 18.65 4.55
CA ARG A 79 -2.08 18.60 5.91
C ARG A 79 -3.05 17.44 6.00
N GLU A 80 -3.03 16.74 7.13
CA GLU A 80 -3.87 15.56 7.39
C GLU A 80 -3.88 14.55 6.22
N PRO A 81 -2.70 14.04 5.83
CA PRO A 81 -2.62 13.06 4.75
C PRO A 81 -3.39 11.79 5.09
N GLU A 82 -3.86 11.10 4.05
CA GLU A 82 -4.53 9.81 4.14
C GLU A 82 -3.61 8.75 4.76
N SER A 83 -4.21 7.72 5.36
CA SER A 83 -3.47 6.52 5.76
C SER A 83 -3.30 5.54 4.61
N ILE A 84 -2.42 4.55 4.78
CA ILE A 84 -2.25 3.46 3.80
C ILE A 84 -3.56 2.68 3.62
N SER A 85 -4.32 2.47 4.71
CA SER A 85 -5.62 1.81 4.63
C SER A 85 -6.68 2.62 3.87
N ASP A 86 -6.62 3.96 3.91
CA ASP A 86 -7.54 4.82 3.15
C ASP A 86 -7.34 4.61 1.64
N HIS A 87 -6.07 4.66 1.20
CA HIS A 87 -5.62 4.36 -0.17
C HIS A 87 -6.12 2.99 -0.65
N MET A 88 -5.78 1.93 0.09
CA MET A 88 -6.19 0.55 -0.25
C MET A 88 -7.72 0.39 -0.30
N CYS A 89 -8.44 1.05 0.60
CA CYS A 89 -9.90 1.00 0.65
C CYS A 89 -10.52 1.63 -0.60
N ARG A 90 -10.04 2.81 -1.02
CA ARG A 90 -10.55 3.44 -2.23
C ARG A 90 -10.20 2.64 -3.49
N MET A 91 -9.00 2.06 -3.57
CA MET A 91 -8.65 1.14 -4.67
C MET A 91 -9.60 -0.05 -4.76
N ALA A 92 -9.94 -0.68 -3.63
CA ALA A 92 -10.91 -1.79 -3.60
C ALA A 92 -12.28 -1.36 -4.15
N LEU A 93 -12.76 -0.17 -3.78
CA LEU A 93 -13.99 0.40 -4.33
C LEU A 93 -13.88 0.72 -5.83
N MET A 94 -12.72 1.22 -6.27
CA MET A 94 -12.45 1.47 -7.70
C MET A 94 -12.48 0.18 -8.53
N ALA A 95 -12.00 -0.94 -7.99
CA ALA A 95 -12.09 -2.24 -8.67
C ALA A 95 -13.55 -2.67 -8.88
N MET A 96 -14.44 -2.37 -7.93
CA MET A 96 -15.85 -2.74 -8.00
C MET A 96 -16.66 -1.95 -9.05
N VAL A 97 -16.24 -0.74 -9.41
CA VAL A 97 -16.95 0.10 -10.40
C VAL A 97 -16.54 -0.19 -11.84
N LEU A 98 -15.53 -1.04 -12.06
CA LEU A 98 -15.11 -1.40 -13.40
C LEU A 98 -16.25 -2.12 -14.16
N PRO A 99 -16.51 -1.72 -15.41
CA PRO A 99 -17.51 -2.38 -16.22
C PRO A 99 -17.07 -3.81 -16.52
N ASN A 100 -18.01 -4.75 -16.43
CA ASN A 100 -17.75 -6.11 -16.89
C ASN A 100 -17.52 -6.09 -18.42
N ASN A 101 -16.41 -6.66 -18.86
CA ASN A 101 -16.08 -6.82 -20.27
C ASN A 101 -16.05 -8.33 -20.62
N PRO A 102 -17.05 -8.85 -21.37
CA PRO A 102 -17.08 -10.27 -21.74
C PRO A 102 -15.85 -10.73 -22.55
N ASP A 103 -15.22 -9.83 -23.31
CA ASP A 103 -14.04 -10.14 -24.13
C ASP A 103 -12.74 -10.15 -23.32
N ARG A 104 -12.77 -9.54 -22.13
CA ARG A 104 -11.65 -9.48 -21.18
C ARG A 104 -12.20 -9.64 -19.76
N PRO A 105 -12.68 -10.84 -19.40
CA PRO A 105 -13.25 -11.06 -18.09
C PRO A 105 -12.16 -10.85 -17.03
N LEU A 106 -12.53 -10.12 -15.98
CA LEU A 106 -11.70 -9.88 -14.81
C LEU A 106 -12.38 -10.52 -13.60
N ASP A 107 -11.61 -11.18 -12.76
CA ASP A 107 -12.08 -11.59 -11.44
C ASP A 107 -12.09 -10.38 -10.49
N ILE A 108 -13.21 -9.64 -10.50
CA ILE A 108 -13.38 -8.44 -9.65
C ILE A 108 -13.21 -8.75 -8.16
N PRO A 109 -13.81 -9.82 -7.59
CA PRO A 109 -13.51 -10.24 -6.22
C PRO A 109 -12.01 -10.41 -5.95
N LYS A 110 -11.26 -11.03 -6.87
CA LYS A 110 -9.79 -11.14 -6.74
C LYS A 110 -9.11 -9.76 -6.77
N CYS A 111 -9.49 -8.86 -7.67
CA CYS A 111 -8.95 -7.49 -7.71
C CYS A 111 -9.19 -6.73 -6.40
N VAL A 112 -10.39 -6.85 -5.82
CA VAL A 112 -10.74 -6.25 -4.53
C VAL A 112 -9.85 -6.79 -3.41
N MET A 113 -9.69 -8.12 -3.33
CA MET A 113 -8.82 -8.74 -2.33
C MET A 113 -7.36 -8.35 -2.54
N MET A 114 -6.87 -8.30 -3.79
CA MET A 114 -5.51 -7.92 -4.11
C MET A 114 -5.22 -6.46 -3.73
N ALA A 115 -6.15 -5.53 -4.01
CA ALA A 115 -6.02 -4.13 -3.57
C ALA A 115 -5.88 -4.01 -2.05
N LEU A 116 -6.58 -4.86 -1.29
CA LEU A 116 -6.49 -4.91 0.18
C LEU A 116 -5.25 -5.64 0.73
N VAL A 117 -4.41 -6.23 -0.13
CA VAL A 117 -3.24 -7.01 0.27
C VAL A 117 -1.93 -6.41 -0.25
N HIS A 118 -1.97 -5.65 -1.34
CA HIS A 118 -0.75 -5.25 -2.05
C HIS A 118 0.25 -4.46 -1.18
N ASP A 119 -0.23 -3.53 -0.36
CA ASP A 119 0.59 -2.74 0.59
C ASP A 119 0.54 -3.31 2.02
N LEU A 120 0.12 -4.56 2.21
CA LEU A 120 -0.01 -5.18 3.54
C LEU A 120 1.33 -5.19 4.31
N ALA A 121 2.43 -5.38 3.59
CA ALA A 121 3.79 -5.37 4.14
C ALA A 121 4.15 -4.03 4.81
N GLU A 122 3.57 -2.93 4.35
CA GLU A 122 3.80 -1.59 4.90
C GLU A 122 3.31 -1.46 6.35
N ALA A 123 2.46 -2.37 6.83
CA ALA A 123 2.11 -2.48 8.26
C ALA A 123 3.35 -2.69 9.15
N HIS A 124 4.43 -3.25 8.60
CA HIS A 124 5.70 -3.47 9.28
C HIS A 124 6.81 -2.55 8.76
N VAL A 125 6.98 -2.45 7.43
CA VAL A 125 8.12 -1.72 6.85
C VAL A 125 7.88 -0.21 6.70
N GLY A 126 6.62 0.22 6.77
CA GLY A 126 6.15 1.57 6.47
C GLY A 126 6.11 1.89 4.96
N ASP A 127 5.48 3.00 4.60
CA ASP A 127 5.40 3.49 3.21
C ASP A 127 6.76 4.04 2.76
N ILE A 128 7.60 3.14 2.22
CA ILE A 128 8.94 3.46 1.68
C ILE A 128 8.77 4.10 0.29
N THR A 129 9.26 5.34 0.16
CA THR A 129 9.14 6.13 -1.07
C THR A 129 10.45 6.20 -1.87
N PRO A 130 10.39 6.43 -3.20
CA PRO A 130 11.60 6.45 -4.04
C PRO A 130 12.68 7.47 -3.64
N VAL A 131 12.32 8.53 -2.91
CA VAL A 131 13.28 9.58 -2.52
C VAL A 131 14.11 9.19 -1.29
N GLU A 132 13.76 8.11 -0.60
CA GLU A 132 14.43 7.68 0.63
C GLU A 132 15.72 6.91 0.36
N GLY A 133 16.12 6.76 -0.90
CA GLY A 133 17.38 6.16 -1.30
C GLY A 133 17.47 4.65 -1.10
N VAL A 134 16.36 4.01 -0.73
CA VAL A 134 16.22 2.55 -0.71
C VAL A 134 16.05 2.07 -2.15
N SER A 135 16.88 1.12 -2.57
CA SER A 135 16.78 0.54 -3.91
C SER A 135 15.44 -0.21 -4.07
N PRO A 136 14.88 -0.31 -5.29
CA PRO A 136 13.70 -1.15 -5.52
C PRO A 136 13.89 -2.59 -5.04
N GLU A 137 15.10 -3.13 -5.21
CA GLU A 137 15.47 -4.48 -4.76
C GLU A 137 15.47 -4.60 -3.23
N ASP A 138 16.00 -3.60 -2.51
CA ASP A 138 15.97 -3.59 -1.05
C ASP A 138 14.56 -3.40 -0.51
N LYS A 139 13.76 -2.53 -1.14
CA LYS A 139 12.35 -2.35 -0.79
C LYS A 139 11.61 -3.68 -0.91
N HIS A 140 11.69 -4.32 -2.07
CA HIS A 140 11.05 -5.61 -2.33
C HIS A 140 11.50 -6.67 -1.32
N ARG A 141 12.80 -6.77 -1.04
CA ARG A 141 13.33 -7.71 -0.04
C ARG A 141 12.77 -7.45 1.36
N LEU A 142 12.61 -6.18 1.78
CA LEU A 142 12.04 -5.85 3.09
C LEU A 142 10.56 -6.21 3.16
N GLU A 143 9.81 -5.93 2.09
CA GLU A 143 8.38 -6.27 2.00
C GLU A 143 8.15 -7.78 1.98
N GLU A 144 8.96 -8.52 1.23
CA GLU A 144 8.95 -9.98 1.19
C GLU A 144 9.23 -10.56 2.59
N GLN A 145 10.25 -10.06 3.30
CA GLN A 145 10.56 -10.50 4.68
C GLN A 145 9.41 -10.22 5.67
N ALA A 146 8.74 -9.08 5.53
CA ALA A 146 7.57 -8.76 6.34
C ALA A 146 6.42 -9.73 6.06
N MET A 147 6.13 -9.98 4.78
CA MET A 147 5.12 -10.95 4.37
C MET A 147 5.44 -12.37 4.83
N GLU A 148 6.69 -12.83 4.71
CA GLU A 148 7.11 -14.12 5.24
C GLU A 148 6.85 -14.24 6.75
N THR A 149 7.12 -13.17 7.51
CA THR A 149 6.84 -13.13 8.94
C THR A 149 5.33 -13.25 9.22
N PHE A 150 4.48 -12.53 8.47
CA PHE A 150 3.03 -12.60 8.65
C PHE A 150 2.51 -14.01 8.36
N LEU A 151 2.97 -14.60 7.26
CA LEU A 151 2.50 -15.88 6.76
C LEU A 151 2.99 -17.06 7.61
N ASN A 152 4.25 -17.05 8.04
CA ASN A 152 4.88 -18.19 8.70
C ASN A 152 4.82 -18.11 10.23
N GLU A 153 4.90 -16.92 10.81
CA GLU A 153 4.97 -16.75 12.27
C GLU A 153 3.62 -16.35 12.87
N MET A 154 2.87 -15.46 12.22
CA MET A 154 1.58 -15.00 12.76
C MET A 154 0.40 -15.85 12.26
N LEU A 155 0.43 -16.28 10.99
CA LEU A 155 -0.59 -17.12 10.35
C LEU A 155 -0.08 -18.54 10.08
N GLY A 156 0.98 -18.96 10.77
CA GLY A 156 1.65 -20.26 10.54
C GLY A 156 0.84 -21.49 10.93
N GLY A 157 -0.12 -21.33 11.85
CA GLY A 157 -0.96 -22.41 12.38
C GLY A 157 -1.86 -23.06 11.32
N SER A 158 -2.18 -24.34 11.53
CA SER A 158 -2.96 -25.15 10.57
C SER A 158 -4.37 -24.58 10.30
N GLY A 159 -4.99 -23.91 11.29
CA GLY A 159 -6.30 -23.31 11.11
C GLY A 159 -6.31 -22.09 10.18
N ASN A 160 -5.15 -21.49 9.93
CA ASN A 160 -5.00 -20.32 9.05
C ASN A 160 -4.55 -20.69 7.62
N MET A 161 -4.43 -21.98 7.28
CA MET A 161 -3.82 -22.43 6.01
C MET A 161 -4.45 -21.76 4.78
N ASP A 162 -5.78 -21.69 4.70
CA ASP A 162 -6.49 -21.08 3.57
C ASP A 162 -6.25 -19.55 3.50
N ALA A 163 -6.19 -18.88 4.65
CA ALA A 163 -5.92 -17.45 4.72
C ALA A 163 -4.48 -17.14 4.32
N ARG A 164 -3.52 -17.94 4.80
CA ARG A 164 -2.10 -17.85 4.45
C ARG A 164 -1.90 -18.00 2.95
N GLU A 165 -2.49 -19.02 2.33
CA GLU A 165 -2.37 -19.22 0.88
C GLU A 165 -3.00 -18.07 0.09
N ARG A 166 -4.14 -17.55 0.54
CA ARG A 166 -4.81 -16.41 -0.09
C ARG A 166 -3.95 -15.15 -0.04
N PHE A 167 -3.39 -14.80 1.12
CA PHE A 167 -2.52 -13.63 1.24
C PHE A 167 -1.26 -13.77 0.40
N LYS A 168 -0.62 -14.95 0.46
CA LYS A 168 0.58 -15.26 -0.31
C LYS A 168 0.34 -15.12 -1.81
N SER A 169 -0.66 -15.82 -2.34
CA SER A 169 -0.97 -15.82 -3.78
C SER A 169 -1.31 -14.42 -4.30
N LEU A 170 -2.09 -13.63 -3.56
CA LEU A 170 -2.43 -12.26 -3.97
C LEU A 170 -1.22 -11.32 -3.97
N PHE A 171 -0.36 -11.41 -2.95
CA PHE A 171 0.85 -10.61 -2.86
C PHE A 171 1.83 -10.95 -3.99
N GLU A 172 2.15 -12.23 -4.17
CA GLU A 172 3.06 -12.70 -5.23
C GLU A 172 2.52 -12.36 -6.63
N GLU A 173 1.21 -12.49 -6.85
CA GLU A 173 0.58 -12.16 -8.13
C GLU A 173 0.66 -10.65 -8.42
N TYR A 174 0.42 -9.80 -7.42
CA TYR A 174 0.57 -8.35 -7.56
C TYR A 174 2.01 -7.96 -7.89
N GLU A 175 2.99 -8.48 -7.15
CA GLU A 175 4.41 -8.18 -7.36
C GLU A 175 4.90 -8.62 -8.74
N ALA A 176 4.45 -9.79 -9.21
CA ALA A 176 4.82 -10.31 -10.52
C ALA A 176 4.27 -9.46 -11.68
N ARG A 177 3.10 -8.82 -11.52
CA ARG A 177 2.43 -7.98 -12.53
C ARG A 177 2.20 -8.68 -13.88
N GLN A 178 1.87 -9.96 -13.86
CA GLN A 178 1.72 -10.77 -15.08
C GLN A 178 0.27 -10.98 -15.51
N THR A 179 -0.65 -11.06 -14.54
CA THR A 179 -2.06 -11.35 -14.78
C THR A 179 -2.86 -10.09 -15.16
N PRO A 180 -4.02 -10.23 -15.83
CA PRO A 180 -4.92 -9.10 -16.06
C PRO A 180 -5.32 -8.39 -14.77
N GLU A 181 -5.57 -9.12 -13.69
CA GLU A 181 -5.96 -8.54 -12.40
C GLU A 181 -4.82 -7.79 -11.71
N SER A 182 -3.60 -8.35 -11.67
CA SER A 182 -2.44 -7.64 -11.08
C SER A 182 -2.10 -6.36 -11.82
N LYS A 183 -2.14 -6.38 -13.16
CA LYS A 183 -1.94 -5.19 -13.98
C LYS A 183 -3.02 -4.14 -13.74
N LEU A 184 -4.28 -4.58 -13.65
CA LEU A 184 -5.39 -3.69 -13.35
C LEU A 184 -5.22 -3.05 -11.97
N VAL A 185 -4.95 -3.83 -10.92
CA VAL A 185 -4.78 -3.30 -9.56
C VAL A 185 -3.61 -2.31 -9.52
N LYS A 186 -2.54 -2.55 -10.29
CA LYS A 186 -1.45 -1.57 -10.42
C LYS A 186 -1.86 -0.27 -11.12
N ASP A 187 -2.74 -0.34 -12.10
CA ASP A 187 -3.32 0.84 -12.74
C ASP A 187 -4.26 1.60 -11.79
N LEU A 188 -5.00 0.87 -10.94
CA LEU A 188 -5.84 1.49 -9.91
C LEU A 188 -4.99 2.21 -8.86
N ASP A 189 -3.89 1.61 -8.39
CA ASP A 189 -2.91 2.24 -7.48
C ASP A 189 -2.41 3.58 -8.06
N ARG A 190 -1.95 3.58 -9.32
CA ARG A 190 -1.48 4.79 -10.01
C ARG A 190 -2.56 5.85 -10.18
N LEU A 191 -3.78 5.44 -10.54
CA LEU A 191 -4.89 6.38 -10.71
C LEU A 191 -5.33 6.96 -9.37
N GLU A 192 -5.40 6.14 -8.33
CA GLU A 192 -5.81 6.54 -6.99
C GLU A 192 -4.85 7.61 -6.44
N LEU A 193 -3.54 7.40 -6.59
CA LEU A 193 -2.50 8.38 -6.22
C LEU A 193 -2.72 9.73 -6.93
N ALA A 194 -2.96 9.70 -8.25
CA ALA A 194 -3.19 10.92 -9.02
C ALA A 194 -4.53 11.60 -8.64
N LEU A 195 -5.57 10.83 -8.38
CA LEU A 195 -6.87 11.33 -7.96
C LEU A 195 -6.76 12.05 -6.61
N GLN A 196 -6.09 11.43 -5.64
CA GLN A 196 -5.83 12.03 -4.33
C GLN A 196 -5.04 13.32 -4.44
N ALA A 197 -4.03 13.37 -5.34
CA ALA A 197 -3.26 14.58 -5.59
C ALA A 197 -4.16 15.73 -6.09
N VAL A 198 -5.10 15.49 -7.00
CA VAL A 198 -6.05 16.52 -7.46
C VAL A 198 -6.94 16.99 -6.30
N GLU A 199 -7.41 16.09 -5.45
CA GLU A 199 -8.25 16.44 -4.29
C GLU A 199 -7.50 17.30 -3.26
N TYR A 200 -6.23 16.99 -3.01
CA TYR A 200 -5.38 17.82 -2.16
C TYR A 200 -5.06 19.17 -2.81
N GLU A 201 -4.71 19.19 -4.10
CA GLU A 201 -4.52 20.44 -4.83
C GLU A 201 -5.78 21.31 -4.78
N ARG A 202 -6.99 20.72 -4.83
CA ARG A 202 -8.27 21.44 -4.78
C ARG A 202 -8.56 22.05 -3.41
N THR A 203 -8.29 21.29 -2.34
CA THR A 203 -8.74 21.64 -0.97
C THR A 203 -7.68 22.35 -0.14
N GLN A 204 -6.42 22.29 -0.54
CA GLN A 204 -5.30 22.84 0.21
C GLN A 204 -4.48 23.81 -0.64
N ASP A 205 -3.84 24.77 0.03
CA ASP A 205 -2.92 25.72 -0.61
C ASP A 205 -1.55 25.07 -0.84
N ILE A 206 -1.51 24.10 -1.77
CA ILE A 206 -0.30 23.38 -2.15
C ILE A 206 0.21 23.96 -3.47
N ARG A 207 1.51 24.25 -3.52
CA ARG A 207 2.13 24.86 -4.70
C ARG A 207 2.01 23.97 -5.94
N THR A 208 2.31 22.68 -5.80
CA THR A 208 2.23 21.68 -6.87
C THR A 208 2.36 20.26 -6.31
N LEU A 209 1.58 19.31 -6.82
CA LEU A 209 1.80 17.86 -6.63
C LEU A 209 2.18 17.18 -7.94
N HIS A 210 2.78 17.94 -8.86
CA HIS A 210 3.08 17.47 -10.21
C HIS A 210 3.85 16.13 -10.31
N PRO A 211 4.86 15.84 -9.45
CA PRO A 211 5.58 14.56 -9.49
C PRO A 211 4.71 13.30 -9.32
N PHE A 212 3.52 13.42 -8.70
CA PHE A 212 2.60 12.30 -8.51
C PHE A 212 1.87 11.90 -9.79
N PHE A 213 1.90 12.75 -10.82
CA PHE A 213 1.27 12.50 -12.12
C PHE A 213 2.26 11.90 -13.12
N THR A 214 3.50 12.37 -13.12
CA THR A 214 4.53 11.99 -14.11
C THR A 214 4.93 10.53 -14.01
N GLY A 215 5.00 9.97 -12.79
CA GLY A 215 5.28 8.56 -12.56
C GLY A 215 4.07 7.63 -12.71
N SER A 216 2.86 8.18 -12.80
CA SER A 216 1.61 7.42 -12.64
C SER A 216 0.80 7.36 -13.92
N ILE A 217 0.31 8.51 -14.38
CA ILE A 217 -0.64 8.63 -15.49
C ILE A 217 -0.12 8.05 -16.82
N PRO A 218 1.12 8.34 -17.28
CA PRO A 218 1.61 7.77 -18.54
C PRO A 218 1.79 6.25 -18.52
N ASN A 219 1.86 5.63 -17.34
CA ASN A 219 2.10 4.19 -17.20
C ASN A 219 0.82 3.35 -17.13
N LEU A 220 -0.36 3.97 -17.26
CA LEU A 220 -1.65 3.27 -17.24
C LEU A 220 -1.86 2.42 -18.51
N GLU A 221 -2.25 1.16 -18.34
CA GLU A 221 -2.43 0.19 -19.43
C GLU A 221 -3.91 -0.05 -19.76
N HIS A 222 -4.76 -0.16 -18.75
CA HIS A 222 -6.16 -0.56 -18.87
C HIS A 222 -7.00 0.54 -19.54
N PRO A 223 -7.73 0.24 -20.65
CA PRO A 223 -8.41 1.27 -21.44
C PRO A 223 -9.40 2.13 -20.66
N VAL A 224 -10.18 1.51 -19.75
CA VAL A 224 -11.16 2.23 -18.94
C VAL A 224 -10.47 3.13 -17.91
N VAL A 225 -9.38 2.67 -17.29
CA VAL A 225 -8.64 3.45 -16.29
C VAL A 225 -7.94 4.63 -16.96
N ARG A 226 -7.43 4.44 -18.19
CA ARG A 226 -6.91 5.55 -19.01
C ARG A 226 -7.97 6.59 -19.34
N GLN A 227 -9.21 6.18 -19.62
CA GLN A 227 -10.31 7.13 -19.84
C GLN A 227 -10.62 7.94 -18.58
N TRP A 228 -10.66 7.30 -17.41
CA TRP A 228 -10.82 8.01 -16.13
C TRP A 228 -9.68 8.98 -15.87
N ALA A 229 -8.44 8.57 -16.13
CA ALA A 229 -7.26 9.43 -16.02
C ALA A 229 -7.32 10.65 -16.95
N MET A 230 -7.80 10.49 -18.19
CA MET A 230 -7.98 11.62 -19.10
C MET A 230 -8.97 12.65 -18.55
N VAL A 231 -10.09 12.19 -17.98
CA VAL A 231 -11.09 13.08 -17.36
C VAL A 231 -10.52 13.76 -16.11
N LEU A 232 -9.77 13.03 -15.29
CA LEU A 232 -9.09 13.59 -14.11
C LEU A 232 -8.06 14.66 -14.50
N MET A 233 -7.27 14.43 -15.55
CA MET A 233 -6.30 15.40 -16.04
C MET A 233 -6.97 16.65 -16.65
N GLU A 234 -8.13 16.50 -17.28
CA GLU A 234 -8.97 17.63 -17.69
C GLU A 234 -9.43 18.45 -16.49
N GLU A 235 -9.96 17.79 -15.46
CA GLU A 235 -10.39 18.44 -14.23
C GLU A 235 -9.23 19.22 -13.57
N ARG A 236 -8.06 18.59 -13.45
CA ARG A 236 -6.87 19.24 -12.91
C ARG A 236 -6.46 20.47 -13.72
N ARG A 237 -6.44 20.37 -15.04
CA ARG A 237 -6.09 21.50 -15.90
C ARG A 237 -7.06 22.67 -15.74
N GLN A 238 -8.36 22.40 -15.62
CA GLN A 238 -9.36 23.42 -15.34
C GLN A 238 -9.16 24.06 -13.96
N LEU A 239 -8.84 23.27 -12.94
CA LEU A 239 -8.50 23.76 -11.60
C LEU A 239 -7.32 24.74 -11.65
N TRP A 240 -6.23 24.38 -12.34
CA TRP A 240 -5.04 25.23 -12.45
C TRP A 240 -5.27 26.47 -13.31
N ALA A 241 -6.04 26.35 -14.41
CA ALA A 241 -6.44 27.48 -15.22
C ALA A 241 -7.29 28.49 -14.43
N SER A 242 -8.21 28.01 -13.60
CA SER A 242 -9.04 28.87 -12.74
C SER A 242 -8.23 29.68 -11.71
N ARG A 243 -7.02 29.22 -11.39
CA ARG A 243 -6.04 29.89 -10.52
C ARG A 243 -5.10 30.84 -11.28
N GLY A 244 -5.23 30.95 -12.60
CA GLY A 244 -4.30 31.71 -13.44
C GLY A 244 -2.92 31.05 -13.58
N ARG A 245 -2.79 29.75 -13.27
CA ARG A 245 -1.50 29.03 -13.21
C ARG A 245 -1.40 27.90 -14.24
N GLY A 246 -2.19 27.95 -15.32
CA GLY A 246 -2.20 26.90 -16.35
C GLY A 246 -0.83 26.67 -17.03
N GLU A 247 -0.03 27.72 -17.22
CA GLU A 247 1.32 27.59 -17.80
C GLU A 247 2.27 26.83 -16.87
N GLU A 248 2.19 27.05 -15.56
CA GLU A 248 3.00 26.33 -14.57
C GLU A 248 2.64 24.83 -14.54
N GLU A 249 1.34 24.52 -14.67
CA GLU A 249 0.86 23.14 -14.76
C GLU A 249 1.47 22.43 -15.98
N GLN A 250 1.39 23.05 -17.15
CA GLN A 250 1.95 22.49 -18.38
C GLN A 250 3.47 22.38 -18.34
N ALA A 251 4.17 23.39 -17.81
CA ALA A 251 5.63 23.36 -17.68
C ALA A 251 6.09 22.21 -16.79
N GLY A 252 5.37 21.93 -15.70
CA GLY A 252 5.58 20.73 -14.88
C GLY A 252 5.51 19.47 -15.74
N LEU A 253 4.36 19.26 -16.42
CA LEU A 253 4.09 18.06 -17.23
C LEU A 253 5.12 17.84 -18.35
N ASN A 254 5.59 18.92 -18.97
CA ASN A 254 6.54 18.87 -20.08
C ASN A 254 8.00 18.67 -19.64
N GLY A 255 8.36 19.11 -18.43
CA GLY A 255 9.71 18.97 -17.87
C GLY A 255 10.16 17.53 -17.61
N CYS A 256 9.24 16.55 -17.72
CA CYS A 256 9.49 15.12 -17.46
C CYS A 256 9.42 14.23 -18.72
N GLY A 257 9.48 14.81 -19.93
CA GLY A 257 9.36 14.06 -21.19
C GLY A 257 7.91 14.05 -21.67
N GLY A 258 7.63 14.84 -22.70
CA GLY A 258 6.29 15.23 -23.13
C GLY A 258 5.31 14.07 -23.29
N ILE A 259 4.21 14.15 -22.56
CA ILE A 259 3.00 13.38 -22.85
C ILE A 259 2.13 14.29 -23.70
N GLY A 260 2.32 14.20 -25.02
CA GLY A 260 1.32 14.70 -25.94
C GLY A 260 0.05 13.87 -25.78
N PHE A 261 -0.90 14.35 -25.00
CA PHE A 261 -2.30 13.96 -25.17
C PHE A 261 -2.76 14.59 -26.47
N ASN A 262 -2.44 13.95 -27.60
CA ASN A 262 -3.08 14.31 -28.87
C ASN A 262 -4.56 13.98 -28.70
N SER A 263 -5.35 15.06 -28.67
CA SER A 263 -6.80 15.12 -28.85
C SER A 263 -7.28 14.32 -30.05
#